data_AF-A0A951SAZ1-F1
#
_entry.id   AF-A0A951SAZ1-F1
#
_cell.length_a   1.000
_cell.length_b   1.000
_cell.length_c   1.000
_cell.angle_alpha   90.00
_cell.angle_beta   90.00
_cell.angle_gamma   90.00
#
_symmetry.space_group_name_H-M   'P 1'
#
loop_
_entity.id
_entity.type
_entity.pdbx_description
1 polymer ?
#
loop_
_entity_poly.entity_id
_entity_poly.type
_entity_poly.pdbx_seq_one_letter_code
_entity_poly.pdbx_strand_id
1 'polypeptide(L)'
;MAVALTGRHINHSLLLHHNLAAAFFLDDLITFFKSKGWKIMDADKAYADEVYNTITQTEPAGEGLIWSMAKESGRFENILRYPAEGDHYEKSKMDSLGL
;
A
#
# COMPACT_ATOMS: atom_id res chain seq x y z
N MET A 1 6.21 -7.52 3.17
CA MET A 1 4.99 -7.91 3.92
C MET A 1 4.12 -8.89 3.11
N ALA A 2 3.66 -8.54 1.90
CA ALA A 2 2.80 -9.42 1.08
C ALA A 2 3.31 -10.86 0.94
N VAL A 3 4.55 -11.07 0.47
CA VAL A 3 5.14 -12.43 0.33
C VAL A 3 5.18 -13.20 1.65
N ALA A 4 5.42 -12.52 2.77
CA ALA A 4 5.47 -13.17 4.09
C ALA A 4 4.08 -13.58 4.61
N LEU A 5 3.00 -13.00 4.06
CA LEU A 5 1.61 -13.32 4.38
C LEU A 5 1.02 -14.35 3.41
N THR A 6 1.33 -14.25 2.12
CA THR A 6 0.71 -15.07 1.06
C THR A 6 1.61 -16.20 0.55
N GLY A 7 2.90 -16.20 0.90
CA GLY A 7 3.89 -17.16 0.41
C GLY A 7 4.33 -16.93 -1.05
N ARG A 8 3.82 -15.88 -1.72
CA ARG A 8 4.16 -15.57 -3.11
C ARG A 8 4.14 -14.08 -3.41
N HIS A 9 4.69 -13.69 -4.55
CA HIS A 9 4.45 -12.36 -5.10
C HIS A 9 3.01 -12.27 -5.61
N ILE A 10 2.34 -11.17 -5.27
CA ILE A 10 1.02 -10.81 -5.74
C ILE A 10 1.13 -9.56 -6.62
N ASN A 11 0.15 -9.36 -7.49
CA ASN A 11 0.07 -8.13 -8.26
C ASN A 11 -0.38 -6.97 -7.35
N HIS A 12 0.26 -5.81 -7.49
CA HIS A 12 -0.07 -4.62 -6.72
C HIS A 12 -0.75 -3.60 -7.62
N SER A 13 -1.88 -3.05 -7.16
CA SER A 13 -2.61 -1.98 -7.83
C SER A 13 -2.33 -0.65 -7.15
N LEU A 14 -2.09 0.39 -7.95
CA LEU A 14 -1.88 1.76 -7.48
C LEU A 14 -3.10 2.61 -7.87
N LEU A 15 -3.78 3.17 -6.86
CA LEU A 15 -4.86 4.12 -7.08
C LEU A 15 -4.29 5.52 -7.33
N LEU A 16 -4.69 6.15 -8.44
CA LEU A 16 -4.36 7.53 -8.75
C LEU A 16 -5.65 8.33 -8.90
N HIS A 17 -5.63 9.57 -8.41
CA HIS A 17 -6.71 10.52 -8.69
C HIS A 17 -6.55 11.07 -10.10
N HIS A 18 -7.66 11.18 -10.83
CA HIS A 18 -7.65 11.81 -12.14
C HIS A 18 -7.52 13.33 -11.99
N ASN A 19 -6.28 13.83 -12.08
CA ASN A 19 -5.96 15.25 -12.00
C ASN A 19 -4.74 15.60 -12.85
N LEU A 20 -4.51 16.90 -13.04
CA LEU A 20 -3.45 17.40 -13.92
C LEU A 20 -2.05 17.00 -13.45
N ALA A 21 -1.81 17.01 -12.15
CA ALA A 21 -0.51 16.60 -11.59
C ALA A 21 -0.22 15.13 -11.91
N ALA A 22 -1.19 14.24 -11.69
CA ALA A 22 -1.05 12.83 -12.02
C ALA A 22 -0.81 12.65 -13.53
N ALA A 23 -1.50 13.40 -14.38
CA ALA A 23 -1.30 13.32 -15.84
C ALA A 23 0.11 13.74 -16.28
N PHE A 24 0.67 14.82 -15.71
CA PHE A 24 2.00 15.28 -16.09
C PHE A 24 3.14 14.36 -15.64
N PHE A 25 2.98 13.68 -14.50
CA PHE A 25 4.04 12.84 -13.93
C PHE A 25 3.81 11.33 -14.10
N LEU A 26 2.79 10.91 -14.85
CA LEU A 26 2.48 9.50 -15.03
C LEU A 26 3.62 8.73 -15.71
N ASP A 27 4.23 9.31 -16.73
CA ASP A 27 5.34 8.69 -17.47
C ASP A 27 6.60 8.54 -16.60
N ASP A 28 6.88 9.56 -15.77
CA ASP A 28 7.99 9.53 -14.81
C ASP A 28 7.77 8.45 -13.75
N LEU A 29 6.54 8.36 -13.23
CA LEU A 29 6.15 7.33 -12.26
C LEU A 29 6.32 5.92 -12.83
N ILE A 30 5.85 5.69 -14.07
CA ILE A 30 6.00 4.42 -14.77
C ILE A 30 7.48 4.09 -14.98
N THR A 31 8.28 5.08 -15.41
CA THR A 31 9.73 4.92 -15.63
C THR A 31 10.45 4.58 -14.33
N PHE A 32 10.11 5.26 -13.24
CA PHE A 32 10.65 4.98 -11.92
C PHE A 32 10.38 3.53 -11.50
N PHE A 33 9.14 3.06 -11.59
CA PHE A 33 8.80 1.67 -11.24
C PHE A 33 9.55 0.65 -12.11
N LYS A 34 9.60 0.86 -13.43
CA LYS A 34 10.38 -0.01 -14.33
C LYS A 34 11.87 -0.04 -13.94
N SER A 35 12.46 1.10 -13.59
CA SER A 35 13.86 1.18 -13.13
C SER A 35 14.13 0.38 -11.85
N LYS A 36 13.09 0.17 -11.02
CA LYS A 36 13.13 -0.66 -9.81
C LYS A 36 12.79 -2.13 -10.06
N GLY A 37 12.66 -2.54 -11.33
CA GLY A 37 12.38 -3.93 -11.73
C GLY A 37 10.90 -4.31 -11.72
N TRP A 38 9.99 -3.35 -11.55
CA TRP A 38 8.56 -3.62 -11.62
C TRP A 38 8.10 -3.79 -13.08
N LYS A 39 7.10 -4.65 -13.27
CA LYS A 39 6.43 -4.86 -14.56
C LYS A 39 5.06 -4.21 -14.51
N ILE A 40 4.75 -3.39 -15.52
CA ILE A 40 3.42 -2.82 -15.70
C ILE A 40 2.53 -3.87 -16.36
N MET A 41 1.28 -3.97 -15.90
CA MET A 41 0.30 -4.93 -16.41
C MET A 41 -1.10 -4.32 -16.44
N ASP A 42 -1.99 -4.96 -17.20
CA ASP A 42 -3.40 -4.57 -17.27
C ASP A 42 -4.08 -4.76 -15.90
N ALA A 43 -4.90 -3.78 -15.52
CA ALA A 43 -5.60 -3.79 -14.24
C ALA A 43 -6.51 -5.04 -14.12
N ASP A 44 -7.23 -5.40 -15.18
CA ASP A 44 -8.13 -6.57 -15.19
C ASP A 44 -7.38 -7.88 -14.85
N LYS A 45 -6.15 -8.02 -15.33
CA LYS A 45 -5.29 -9.17 -15.00
C LYS A 45 -4.81 -9.13 -13.55
N ALA A 46 -4.53 -7.94 -13.02
CA ALA A 46 -4.14 -7.78 -11.63
C ALA A 46 -5.30 -8.13 -10.68
N TYR A 47 -6.51 -7.68 -11.00
CA TYR A 47 -7.72 -7.93 -10.20
C TYR A 47 -8.24 -9.36 -10.25
N ALA A 48 -7.84 -10.15 -11.25
CA ALA A 48 -8.17 -11.58 -11.32
C ALA A 48 -7.39 -12.44 -10.31
N ASP A 49 -6.47 -11.86 -9.54
CA ASP A 49 -5.69 -12.59 -8.54
C ASP A 49 -6.57 -13.09 -7.38
N GLU A 50 -6.48 -14.39 -7.06
CA GLU A 50 -7.28 -15.04 -6.01
C GLU A 50 -7.11 -14.43 -4.61
N VAL A 51 -6.05 -13.63 -4.38
CA VAL A 51 -5.86 -12.92 -3.11
C VAL A 51 -7.07 -12.07 -2.77
N TYR A 52 -7.76 -11.51 -3.77
CA TYR A 52 -8.96 -10.69 -3.56
C TYR A 52 -10.18 -11.46 -3.03
N ASN A 53 -10.14 -12.80 -3.02
CA ASN A 53 -11.16 -13.62 -2.35
C ASN A 53 -10.92 -13.74 -0.84
N THR A 54 -9.81 -13.20 -0.32
CA THR A 54 -9.49 -13.23 1.11
C THR A 54 -10.39 -12.25 1.86
N ILE A 55 -11.06 -12.75 2.90
CA ILE A 55 -11.90 -11.96 3.80
C ILE A 55 -11.23 -11.95 5.17
N THR A 56 -10.85 -10.76 5.65
CA THR A 56 -10.29 -10.55 6.98
C THR A 56 -11.37 -10.10 7.96
N GLN A 57 -11.25 -10.47 9.23
CA GLN A 57 -12.12 -10.01 10.32
C GLN A 57 -11.66 -8.70 10.97
N THR A 58 -10.65 -8.04 10.38
CA THR A 58 -10.18 -6.73 10.82
C THR A 58 -11.23 -5.65 10.52
N GLU A 59 -11.45 -4.74 11.46
CA GLU A 59 -12.30 -3.57 11.25
C GLU A 59 -11.81 -2.75 10.04
N PRO A 60 -12.67 -2.45 9.04
CA PRO A 60 -12.26 -1.69 7.87
C PRO A 60 -11.93 -0.23 8.25
N ALA A 61 -10.67 0.17 8.12
CA ALA A 61 -10.22 1.54 8.39
C ALA A 61 -9.64 2.26 7.16
N GLY A 62 -9.90 1.73 5.95
CA GLY A 62 -9.52 2.35 4.68
C GLY A 62 -8.15 1.93 4.14
N GLU A 63 -7.51 0.93 4.74
CA GLU A 63 -6.26 0.33 4.27
C GLU A 63 -6.49 -0.78 3.24
N GLY A 64 -5.42 -1.17 2.56
CA GLY A 64 -5.47 -2.26 1.58
C GLY A 64 -5.50 -3.64 2.25
N LEU A 65 -6.00 -4.64 1.51
CA LEU A 65 -6.14 -6.03 1.97
C LEU A 65 -4.89 -6.61 2.66
N ILE A 66 -3.69 -6.32 2.13
CA ILE A 66 -2.44 -6.81 2.72
C ILE A 66 -2.17 -6.23 4.11
N TRP A 67 -2.61 -4.99 4.36
CA TRP A 67 -2.55 -4.39 5.69
C TRP A 67 -3.52 -5.09 6.63
N SER A 68 -4.77 -5.33 6.20
CA SER A 68 -5.76 -6.05 7.02
C SER A 68 -5.30 -7.48 7.34
N MET A 69 -4.73 -8.20 6.38
CA MET A 69 -4.13 -9.52 6.60
C MET A 69 -2.96 -9.44 7.60
N ALA A 70 -2.14 -8.39 7.50
CA ALA A 70 -1.03 -8.18 8.43
C ALA A 70 -1.53 -7.95 9.86
N LYS A 71 -2.58 -7.13 10.03
CA LYS A 71 -3.22 -6.86 11.32
C LYS A 71 -3.84 -8.12 11.91
N GLU A 72 -4.64 -8.86 11.13
CA GLU A 72 -5.25 -10.12 11.56
C GLU A 72 -4.19 -11.16 11.98
N SER A 73 -3.04 -11.18 11.30
CA SER A 73 -1.96 -12.13 11.64
C SER A 73 -1.27 -11.84 12.98
N GLY A 74 -1.35 -10.60 13.51
CA GLY A 74 -0.61 -10.16 14.69
C GLY A 74 0.92 -10.15 14.56
N ARG A 75 1.48 -10.58 13.41
CA ARG A 75 2.94 -10.74 13.20
C ARG A 75 3.67 -9.42 12.96
N PHE A 76 2.93 -8.37 12.64
CA PHE A 76 3.48 -7.10 12.16
C PHE A 76 3.14 -5.92 13.07
N GLU A 77 2.59 -6.13 14.27
CA GLU A 77 2.14 -5.06 15.18
C GLU A 77 3.21 -3.98 15.45
N ASN A 78 4.48 -4.37 15.53
CA ASN A 78 5.59 -3.44 15.79
C ASN A 78 6.00 -2.58 14.58
N ILE A 79 5.50 -2.89 13.38
CA ILE A 79 5.84 -2.17 12.14
C ILE A 79 4.60 -1.66 11.38
N LEU A 80 3.42 -2.18 11.70
CA LEU A 80 2.17 -1.78 11.11
C LEU A 80 1.86 -0.35 11.56
N ARG A 81 1.62 0.54 10.61
CA ARG A 81 1.32 1.95 10.86
C ARG A 81 -0.04 2.28 10.28
N TYR A 82 -0.91 2.87 11.07
CA TYR A 82 -2.08 3.59 10.59
C TYR A 82 -1.92 5.08 10.94
N PRO A 83 -1.78 5.98 9.95
CA PRO A 83 -1.51 7.40 10.21
C PRO A 83 -2.58 8.12 11.04
N ALA A 84 -3.83 7.66 10.99
CA ALA A 84 -4.90 8.25 11.81
C ALA A 84 -4.89 7.73 13.27
N GLU A 85 -4.06 6.74 13.59
CA GLU A 85 -4.03 6.07 14.90
C GLU A 85 -2.99 6.66 15.89
N GLY A 86 -2.23 7.69 15.52
CA GLY A 86 -1.34 8.33 16.50
C GLY A 86 -0.51 9.52 16.00
N ASP A 87 -0.47 10.56 16.83
CA ASP A 87 0.35 11.78 16.70
C ASP A 87 1.84 11.54 16.99
N HIS A 88 2.16 10.51 17.77
CA HIS A 88 3.50 10.23 18.30
C HIS A 88 4.60 10.19 17.22
N TYR A 89 4.30 9.72 16.01
CA TYR A 89 5.32 9.47 14.98
C TYR A 89 5.85 10.74 14.31
N GLU A 90 4.95 11.68 14.01
CA GLU A 90 5.31 12.88 13.27
C GLU A 90 5.54 14.07 14.19
N LYS A 91 4.97 14.05 15.41
CA LYS A 91 5.03 15.18 16.34
C LYS A 91 6.45 15.67 16.60
N SER A 92 7.38 14.80 17.02
CA SER A 92 8.74 15.26 17.31
C SER A 92 9.47 15.83 16.09
N LYS A 93 9.16 15.31 14.89
CA LYS A 93 9.76 15.78 13.65
C LYS A 93 9.14 17.09 13.19
N MET A 94 7.82 17.23 13.30
CA MET A 94 7.08 18.46 13.02
C MET A 94 7.51 19.57 14.01
N ASP A 95 7.56 19.27 15.31
CA ASP A 95 8.08 20.17 16.34
C ASP A 95 9.51 20.64 15.99
N SER A 96 10.39 19.73 15.55
CA SER A 96 11.77 20.07 15.14
C SER A 96 11.85 20.96 13.89
N LEU A 97 10.80 20.93 13.06
CA LEU A 97 10.66 21.74 11.85
C LEU A 97 9.85 23.02 12.11
N GLY A 98 9.34 23.23 13.32
CA GLY A 98 8.48 24.37 13.68
C GLY A 98 7.10 24.34 13.02
N LEU A 99 6.59 23.14 12.70
CA LEU A 99 5.27 22.90 12.10
C LEU A 99 4.22 22.51 13.14
#